data_AF-A0A5R8Y7J2-F1
#
_entry.id   AF-A0A5R8Y7J2-F1
#
_cell.length_a   1.000
_cell.length_b   1.000
_cell.length_c   1.000
_cell.angle_alpha   90.00
_cell.angle_beta   90.00
_cell.angle_gamma   90.00
#
_symmetry.space_group_name_H-M   'P 1'
#
loop_
_entity.id
_entity.type
_entity.pdbx_description
1 polymer ?
#
loop_
_entity_poly.entity_id
_entity_poly.type
_entity_poly.pdbx_seq_one_letter_code
_entity_poly.pdbx_strand_id
1 'polypeptide(L)'
;MPFPRPSLCQIASLFCLAFLTPSVGMTTPPEADKVAVDAVPGLKAFLQESYMGDPTVHIWQMDLDLPNDKVDEIILHIEDIDYCGSGGCEWSILRREPAGDLKTIATILAGDVTLKDDPVSGLRQPIAATRHGDKPMDIAGKTSSQVQRARERTGPYRSTKHVVGPCKGGYLWSGGAAGQGGVARYETCTRDEALLMLECQSDVGAVEARFAIDPGGFKESDKVPALFSVIRKQQTSFFPNPGTLSTGEMEGPMLSVLFDRYDGLLDALRQGNRAMLNASVSKLDLHLRGSSNAIDAMLSACPDGRNY
;
A
#
# COMPACT_ATOMS: atom_id res chain seq x y z
N MET A 1 -21.13 -7.15 23.23
CA MET A 1 -20.76 -5.73 23.41
C MET A 1 -19.53 -5.48 22.54
N PRO A 2 -19.52 -4.47 21.67
CA PRO A 2 -18.33 -4.17 20.88
C PRO A 2 -17.24 -3.63 21.80
N PHE A 3 -16.03 -4.17 21.70
CA PHE A 3 -14.87 -3.69 22.45
C PHE A 3 -14.63 -2.20 22.15
N PRO A 4 -14.39 -1.35 23.16
CA PRO A 4 -13.88 -0.01 22.91
C PRO A 4 -12.46 -0.20 22.36
N ARG A 5 -12.18 0.33 21.16
CA ARG A 5 -10.81 0.43 20.66
C ARG A 5 -10.04 1.38 21.60
N PRO A 6 -9.03 0.92 22.37
CA PRO A 6 -8.12 1.84 23.03
C PRO A 6 -7.24 2.49 21.97
N SER A 7 -6.72 3.67 22.31
CA SER A 7 -6.00 4.57 21.44
C SER A 7 -4.61 4.03 21.05
N LEU A 8 -4.48 3.56 19.81
CA LEU A 8 -3.24 3.46 19.02
C LEU A 8 -2.37 4.75 18.99
N CYS A 9 -2.85 5.86 19.57
CA CYS A 9 -2.19 7.16 19.65
C CYS A 9 -0.91 7.16 20.53
N GLN A 10 -0.65 6.10 21.31
CA GLN A 10 0.46 6.05 22.27
C GLN A 10 1.63 5.15 21.87
N ILE A 11 1.45 4.21 20.95
CA ILE A 11 2.52 3.31 20.48
C ILE A 11 3.66 4.12 19.82
N ALA A 12 3.34 5.26 19.20
CA ALA A 12 4.32 6.23 18.67
C ALA A 12 5.01 7.08 19.76
N SER A 13 4.36 7.31 20.90
CA SER A 13 4.88 8.12 22.01
C SER A 13 5.79 7.31 22.95
N LEU A 14 5.52 6.01 23.11
CA LEU A 14 6.33 5.08 23.94
C LEU A 14 7.65 4.68 23.28
N PHE A 15 7.70 4.52 21.95
CA PHE A 15 8.96 4.44 21.20
C PHE A 15 9.82 5.72 21.34
N CYS A 16 9.26 6.83 21.81
CA CYS A 16 9.98 8.11 21.91
C CYS A 16 10.56 8.39 23.30
N LEU A 17 9.96 7.84 24.36
CA LEU A 17 10.50 7.89 25.73
C LEU A 17 11.59 6.85 25.96
N ALA A 18 11.54 5.72 25.26
CA ALA A 18 12.51 4.64 25.37
C ALA A 18 13.88 4.92 24.69
N PHE A 19 14.06 6.00 23.93
CA PHE A 19 15.30 6.23 23.16
C PHE A 19 16.05 7.51 23.61
N LEU A 20 15.92 7.84 24.90
CA LEU A 20 16.51 9.02 25.54
C LEU A 20 17.95 8.79 26.03
N THR A 21 18.86 8.25 25.21
CA THR A 21 20.32 8.47 25.39
C THR A 21 21.05 8.50 24.05
N PRO A 22 21.97 9.47 23.82
CA PRO A 22 22.59 9.66 22.52
C PRO A 22 23.95 8.96 22.44
N SER A 23 24.09 7.91 21.63
CA SER A 23 25.29 7.64 20.81
C SER A 23 25.25 6.24 20.19
N VAL A 24 25.27 6.18 18.86
CA VAL A 24 25.77 5.10 17.98
C VAL A 24 25.38 3.66 18.37
N GLY A 25 24.36 3.14 17.69
CA GLY A 25 23.85 1.76 17.81
C GLY A 25 22.43 1.75 18.33
N MET A 26 21.53 0.98 17.71
CA MET A 26 20.16 0.78 18.21
C MET A 26 20.23 0.15 19.62
N THR A 27 20.14 0.98 20.66
CA THR A 27 20.13 0.50 22.04
C THR A 27 18.70 0.24 22.50
N THR A 28 18.55 -0.91 23.17
CA THR A 28 17.37 -1.44 23.86
C THR A 28 16.51 -0.40 24.60
N PRO A 29 15.18 -0.58 24.70
CA PRO A 29 14.32 0.26 25.52
C PRO A 29 14.74 0.20 27.02
N PRO A 30 14.77 1.33 27.76
CA PRO A 30 15.33 1.48 29.10
C PRO A 30 14.54 0.82 30.22
N GLU A 31 13.30 0.38 29.98
CA GLU A 31 12.48 -0.37 30.93
C GLU A 31 12.10 -1.77 30.44
N ALA A 32 12.69 -2.21 29.33
CA ALA A 32 12.35 -3.50 28.77
C ALA A 32 13.32 -4.58 29.27
N ASP A 33 12.79 -5.52 30.05
CA ASP A 33 13.54 -6.71 30.40
C ASP A 33 13.79 -7.53 29.11
N LYS A 34 15.05 -7.87 28.84
CA LYS A 34 15.36 -8.88 27.84
C LYS A 34 14.87 -10.22 28.38
N VAL A 35 13.87 -10.78 27.73
CA VAL A 35 13.25 -12.03 28.17
C VAL A 35 13.76 -13.19 27.30
N ALA A 36 14.06 -14.33 27.91
CA ALA A 36 14.35 -15.55 27.16
C ALA A 36 13.06 -16.05 26.47
N VAL A 37 13.17 -16.67 25.29
CA VAL A 37 12.01 -17.22 24.54
C VAL A 37 11.13 -18.10 25.44
N ASP A 38 11.74 -18.96 26.26
CA ASP A 38 11.02 -19.88 27.14
C ASP A 38 10.31 -19.20 28.32
N ALA A 39 10.67 -17.95 28.65
CA ALA A 39 10.03 -17.17 29.71
C ALA A 39 8.78 -16.43 29.23
N VAL A 40 8.47 -16.43 27.92
CA VAL A 40 7.24 -15.86 27.36
C VAL A 40 6.30 -17.00 26.94
N PRO A 41 5.20 -17.26 27.68
CA PRO A 41 4.28 -18.35 27.37
C PRO A 41 3.71 -18.22 25.94
N GLY A 42 3.78 -19.31 25.17
CA GLY A 42 3.28 -19.38 23.79
C GLY A 42 4.22 -18.80 22.73
N LEU A 43 5.29 -18.10 23.09
CA LEU A 43 6.19 -17.48 22.11
C LEU A 43 6.95 -18.50 21.27
N LYS A 44 7.38 -19.60 21.88
CA LYS A 44 8.05 -20.70 21.15
C LYS A 44 7.14 -21.31 20.08
N ALA A 45 5.86 -21.54 20.40
CA ALA A 45 4.90 -22.07 19.43
C ALA A 45 4.63 -21.06 18.31
N PHE A 46 4.47 -19.77 18.66
CA PHE A 46 4.31 -18.69 17.70
C PHE A 46 5.51 -18.60 16.73
N LEU A 47 6.74 -18.68 17.25
CA LEU A 47 7.95 -18.64 16.44
C LEU A 47 8.06 -19.84 15.50
N GLN A 48 7.74 -21.04 15.97
CA GLN A 48 7.75 -22.26 15.14
C GLN A 48 6.68 -22.26 14.04
N GLU A 49 5.52 -21.64 14.31
CA GLU A 49 4.46 -21.47 13.31
C GLU A 49 4.81 -20.39 12.28
N SER A 50 5.40 -19.28 12.73
CA SER A 50 5.62 -18.09 11.91
C SER A 50 6.95 -18.12 11.14
N TYR A 51 7.95 -18.84 11.66
CA TYR A 51 9.30 -18.88 11.10
C TYR A 51 9.76 -20.34 10.95
N MET A 52 10.30 -20.68 9.77
CA MET A 52 10.87 -22.01 9.54
C MET A 52 12.26 -22.08 10.20
N GLY A 53 12.32 -22.47 11.48
CA GLY A 53 13.57 -22.69 12.22
C GLY A 53 13.59 -22.03 13.60
N ASP A 54 14.79 -21.89 14.17
CA ASP A 54 15.03 -21.27 15.48
C ASP A 54 15.78 -19.94 15.28
N PRO A 55 15.09 -18.85 14.89
CA PRO A 55 15.76 -17.57 14.64
C PRO A 55 16.36 -16.98 15.91
N THR A 56 17.48 -16.25 15.76
CA THR A 56 18.00 -15.44 16.86
C THR A 56 17.10 -14.22 17.05
N VAL A 57 16.43 -14.15 18.21
CA VAL A 57 15.46 -13.09 18.52
C VAL A 57 15.86 -12.30 19.76
N HIS A 58 15.58 -11.00 19.73
CA HIS A 58 15.51 -10.17 20.93
C HIS A 58 14.05 -9.95 21.30
N ILE A 59 13.76 -10.13 22.57
CA ILE A 59 12.40 -10.08 23.10
C ILE A 59 12.36 -9.09 24.24
N TRP A 60 11.36 -8.23 24.20
CA TRP A 60 11.03 -7.27 25.23
C TRP A 60 9.56 -7.40 25.58
N GLN A 61 9.22 -7.26 26.86
CA GLN A 61 7.83 -7.34 27.34
C GLN A 61 7.47 -6.05 28.09
N MET A 62 6.37 -5.40 27.70
CA MET A 62 5.87 -4.18 28.33
C MET A 62 4.39 -3.93 27.98
N ASP A 63 3.62 -3.34 28.88
CA ASP A 63 2.26 -2.84 28.58
C ASP A 63 2.35 -1.50 27.83
N LEU A 64 1.85 -1.50 26.60
CA LEU A 64 1.84 -0.38 25.65
C LEU A 64 0.52 0.42 25.68
N ASP A 65 -0.47 0.00 26.45
CA ASP A 65 -1.78 0.64 26.50
C ASP A 65 -1.79 1.89 27.39
N LEU A 66 -2.65 2.84 27.01
CA LEU A 66 -3.02 3.94 27.89
C LEU A 66 -4.52 4.24 27.87
N PRO A 67 -5.20 4.16 29.03
CA PRO A 67 -4.67 3.73 30.32
C PRO A 67 -4.19 2.27 30.30
N ASN A 68 -3.11 2.00 31.03
CA ASN A 68 -2.52 0.67 31.21
C ASN A 68 -3.62 -0.35 31.57
N ASP A 69 -3.69 -1.42 30.80
CA ASP A 69 -4.71 -2.45 30.95
C ASP A 69 -4.17 -3.72 31.66
N LYS A 70 -2.88 -3.70 32.01
CA LYS A 70 -2.09 -4.76 32.65
C LYS A 70 -1.87 -5.98 31.75
N VAL A 71 -2.00 -5.82 30.44
CA VAL A 71 -1.69 -6.84 29.45
C VAL A 71 -0.41 -6.44 28.74
N ASP A 72 0.69 -7.11 29.07
CA ASP A 72 1.95 -6.83 28.41
C ASP A 72 1.91 -7.23 26.93
N GLU A 73 2.37 -6.33 26.06
CA GLU A 73 2.78 -6.63 24.70
C GLU A 73 4.23 -7.17 24.67
N ILE A 74 4.49 -7.98 23.66
CA ILE A 74 5.80 -8.57 23.41
C ILE A 74 6.35 -7.97 22.12
N ILE A 75 7.46 -7.26 22.23
CA ILE A 75 8.19 -6.72 21.09
C ILE A 75 9.26 -7.74 20.72
N LEU A 76 9.24 -8.18 19.46
CA LEU A 76 10.13 -9.18 18.90
C LEU A 76 10.96 -8.55 17.78
N HIS A 77 12.28 -8.70 17.85
CA HIS A 77 13.20 -8.32 16.77
C HIS A 77 14.03 -9.53 16.35
N ILE A 78 14.03 -9.83 15.05
CA ILE A 78 14.80 -10.93 14.48
C ILE A 78 16.13 -10.35 13.99
N GLU A 79 17.25 -10.83 14.53
CA GLU A 79 18.59 -10.41 14.10
C GLU A 79 19.21 -11.33 13.04
N ASP A 80 18.51 -12.39 12.67
CA ASP A 80 19.03 -13.36 11.72
C ASP A 80 18.80 -12.91 10.28
N ILE A 81 19.90 -12.54 9.61
CA ILE A 81 19.91 -12.03 8.24
C ILE A 81 19.30 -13.00 7.24
N ASP A 82 19.34 -14.31 7.50
CA ASP A 82 18.74 -15.33 6.63
C ASP A 82 17.20 -15.25 6.66
N TYR A 83 16.64 -14.64 7.70
CA TYR A 83 15.21 -14.36 7.86
C TYR A 83 14.84 -12.91 7.51
N CYS A 84 15.83 -12.03 7.31
CA CYS A 84 15.60 -10.65 6.93
C CYS A 84 15.50 -10.54 5.41
N GLY A 85 14.37 -10.00 4.92
CA GLY A 85 14.21 -9.70 3.50
C GLY A 85 15.15 -8.58 3.03
N SER A 86 15.14 -8.29 1.73
CA SER A 86 15.94 -7.19 1.15
C SER A 86 15.64 -5.80 1.73
N GLY A 87 14.53 -5.65 2.46
CA GLY A 87 14.13 -4.43 3.16
C GLY A 87 14.61 -4.32 4.63
N GLY A 88 15.45 -5.24 5.09
CA GLY A 88 15.95 -5.30 6.47
C GLY A 88 15.11 -6.18 7.39
N CYS A 89 15.51 -6.22 8.66
CA CYS A 89 14.89 -7.08 9.66
C CYS A 89 13.59 -6.48 10.22
N GLU A 90 12.62 -7.35 10.49
CA GLU A 90 11.31 -6.97 10.98
C GLU A 90 11.29 -6.89 12.52
N TRP A 91 10.57 -5.90 13.02
CA TRP A 91 10.12 -5.79 14.40
C TRP A 91 8.63 -6.13 14.45
N SER A 92 8.25 -7.11 15.25
CA SER A 92 6.86 -7.53 15.45
C SER A 92 6.41 -7.17 16.86
N ILE A 93 5.21 -6.60 16.99
CA ILE A 93 4.57 -6.37 18.29
C ILE A 93 3.44 -7.38 18.42
N LEU A 94 3.52 -8.22 19.45
CA LEU A 94 2.56 -9.27 19.74
C LEU A 94 1.76 -8.91 20.99
N ARG A 95 0.48 -9.27 21.01
CA ARG A 95 -0.37 -9.19 22.20
C ARG A 95 -0.98 -10.54 22.50
N ARG A 96 -1.15 -10.84 23.79
CA ARG A 96 -1.81 -12.06 24.24
C ARG A 96 -3.33 -11.94 24.12
N GLU A 97 -3.94 -12.86 23.40
CA GLU A 97 -5.40 -12.99 23.35
C GLU A 97 -5.95 -13.68 24.61
N PRO A 98 -7.25 -13.50 24.96
CA PRO A 98 -7.85 -14.14 26.13
C PRO A 98 -7.75 -15.67 26.15
N ALA A 99 -7.61 -16.30 24.98
CA ALA A 99 -7.40 -17.74 24.83
C ALA A 99 -5.99 -18.19 25.24
N GLY A 100 -5.05 -17.26 25.43
CA GLY A 100 -3.66 -17.52 25.78
C GLY A 100 -2.69 -17.39 24.61
N ASP A 101 -3.20 -17.39 23.38
CA ASP A 101 -2.41 -17.31 22.15
C ASP A 101 -1.78 -15.92 21.94
N LEU A 102 -0.64 -15.87 21.23
CA LEU A 102 0.00 -14.61 20.85
C LEU A 102 -0.40 -14.23 19.43
N LYS A 103 -0.68 -12.95 19.24
CA LYS A 103 -1.06 -12.40 17.94
C LYS A 103 -0.31 -11.13 17.61
N THR A 104 0.21 -11.06 16.40
CA THR A 104 0.83 -9.85 15.87
C THR A 104 -0.22 -8.75 15.71
N ILE A 105 0.01 -7.63 16.40
CA ILE A 105 -0.81 -6.43 16.29
C ILE A 105 -0.15 -5.35 15.43
N ALA A 106 1.19 -5.37 15.28
CA ALA A 106 1.93 -4.48 14.41
C ALA A 106 3.26 -5.09 13.95
N THR A 107 3.77 -4.61 12.81
CA THR A 107 4.99 -5.03 12.13
C THR A 107 5.72 -3.79 11.59
N ILE A 108 7.04 -3.69 11.78
CA ILE A 108 7.87 -2.55 11.35
C ILE A 108 9.17 -3.06 10.69
N LEU A 109 9.52 -2.58 9.50
CA LEU A 109 10.78 -2.93 8.81
C LEU A 109 11.89 -1.93 9.17
N ALA A 110 13.04 -2.43 9.64
CA ALA A 110 14.09 -1.62 10.27
C ALA A 110 15.03 -0.84 9.31
N GLY A 111 14.78 -0.82 8.00
CA GLY A 111 15.76 -0.35 7.02
C GLY A 111 16.23 1.11 7.15
N ASP A 112 15.37 2.07 7.49
CA ASP A 112 15.68 3.51 7.32
C ASP A 112 15.00 4.44 8.35
N VAL A 113 14.68 3.96 9.55
CA VAL A 113 13.92 4.74 10.55
C VAL A 113 14.83 5.32 11.63
N THR A 114 14.89 6.65 11.73
CA THR A 114 15.58 7.45 12.77
C THR A 114 14.56 8.15 13.67
N LEU A 115 14.95 8.70 14.83
CA LEU A 115 14.06 9.47 15.71
C LEU A 115 14.48 10.94 15.74
N LYS A 116 13.54 11.87 15.57
CA LYS A 116 13.80 13.32 15.62
C LYS A 116 12.81 14.02 16.54
N ASP A 117 13.29 15.02 17.27
CA ASP A 117 12.46 15.86 18.15
C ASP A 117 11.47 16.69 17.31
N ASP A 118 10.16 16.58 17.57
CA ASP A 118 9.14 17.47 16.99
C ASP A 118 9.02 18.73 17.87
N PRO A 119 9.41 19.90 17.35
CA PRO A 119 9.41 21.15 18.12
C PRO A 119 7.99 21.62 18.51
N VAL A 120 6.93 21.09 17.89
CA VAL A 120 5.54 21.51 18.14
C VAL A 120 4.91 20.69 19.26
N SER A 121 5.06 19.37 19.22
CA SER A 121 4.50 18.49 20.25
C SER A 121 5.44 18.25 21.43
N GLY A 122 6.74 18.54 21.28
CA GLY A 122 7.78 18.22 22.26
C GLY A 122 8.06 16.72 22.38
N LEU A 123 7.46 15.90 21.52
CA LEU A 123 7.65 14.46 21.44
C LEU A 123 8.65 14.14 20.32
N ARG A 124 9.47 13.11 20.48
CA ARG A 124 10.19 12.55 19.33
C ARG A 124 9.19 11.90 18.38
N GLN A 125 9.54 11.76 17.11
CA GLN A 125 8.75 11.01 16.13
C GLN A 125 9.67 10.07 15.33
N PRO A 126 9.22 8.84 15.02
CA PRO A 126 9.91 7.97 14.09
C PRO A 126 9.93 8.64 12.72
N ILE A 127 11.08 8.69 12.08
CA ILE A 127 11.39 9.42 10.86
C ILE A 127 12.01 8.45 9.87
N ALA A 128 11.37 8.21 8.75
CA ALA A 128 12.03 7.53 7.65
C ALA A 128 13.00 8.51 6.95
N ALA A 129 14.24 8.09 6.75
CA ALA A 129 15.14 8.75 5.82
C ALA A 129 14.57 8.56 4.40
N THR A 130 14.25 9.66 3.73
CA THR A 130 13.79 9.62 2.33
C THR A 130 14.67 10.51 1.47
N ARG A 131 14.67 10.29 0.14
CA ARG A 131 15.34 11.18 -0.83
C ARG A 131 14.86 12.64 -0.79
N HIS A 132 13.76 12.93 -0.09
CA HIS A 132 13.19 14.26 0.11
C HIS A 132 13.37 14.77 1.56
N GLY A 133 14.35 14.22 2.26
CA GLY A 133 14.64 14.48 3.67
C GLY A 133 13.85 13.59 4.62
N ASP A 134 14.25 13.63 5.88
CA ASP A 134 13.59 13.05 7.05
C ASP A 134 12.07 13.28 7.06
N LYS A 135 11.26 12.21 7.06
CA LYS A 135 9.79 12.29 7.18
C LYS A 135 9.26 11.49 8.38
N PRO A 136 8.46 12.11 9.29
CA PRO A 136 7.86 11.39 10.41
C PRO A 136 6.95 10.25 9.94
N MET A 137 6.74 9.18 10.72
CA MET A 137 5.92 8.01 10.35
C MET A 137 4.66 7.90 11.20
N ASP A 138 3.61 7.31 10.64
CA ASP A 138 2.38 6.97 11.34
C ASP A 138 2.42 5.56 11.95
N ILE A 139 1.36 5.22 12.69
CA ILE A 139 1.23 3.99 13.47
C ILE A 139 1.16 2.74 12.58
N ALA A 140 0.91 2.89 11.28
CA ALA A 140 0.91 1.80 10.29
C ALA A 140 2.26 1.69 9.55
N GLY A 141 3.30 2.40 10.02
CA GLY A 141 4.61 2.43 9.37
C GLY A 141 4.63 3.28 8.09
N LYS A 142 3.66 4.18 7.87
CA LYS A 142 3.60 5.03 6.68
C LYS A 142 4.24 6.38 6.95
N THR A 143 5.06 6.89 6.04
CA THR A 143 5.66 8.22 6.23
C THR A 143 4.59 9.32 6.19
N SER A 144 4.87 10.47 6.78
CA SER A 144 4.04 11.66 6.78
C SER A 144 3.87 12.15 5.37
N SER A 145 4.79 11.87 4.44
CA SER A 145 4.56 12.13 3.02
C SER A 145 3.52 11.19 2.38
N GLN A 146 3.34 9.96 2.89
CA GLN A 146 2.27 9.06 2.45
C GLN A 146 0.92 9.43 3.09
N VAL A 147 0.91 9.81 4.38
CA VAL A 147 -0.27 10.32 5.08
C VAL A 147 -0.67 11.72 4.61
N GLN A 148 0.31 12.56 4.28
CA GLN A 148 0.15 13.90 3.75
C GLN A 148 -0.09 13.85 2.25
N ARG A 149 0.32 12.84 1.47
CA ARG A 149 -0.29 12.58 0.14
C ARG A 149 -1.73 12.08 0.26
N ALA A 150 -2.06 11.32 1.31
CA ALA A 150 -3.44 10.93 1.61
C ALA A 150 -4.30 12.10 2.14
N ARG A 151 -3.70 13.11 2.81
CA ARG A 151 -4.36 14.32 3.33
C ARG A 151 -4.27 15.56 2.42
N GLU A 152 -3.26 15.69 1.57
CA GLU A 152 -3.18 16.70 0.50
C GLU A 152 -4.11 16.32 -0.65
N ARG A 153 -4.50 15.04 -0.76
CA ARG A 153 -5.72 14.61 -1.47
C ARG A 153 -7.02 15.17 -0.88
N THR A 154 -7.00 15.73 0.33
CA THR A 154 -8.17 16.36 0.99
C THR A 154 -7.95 17.83 1.38
N GLY A 155 -6.86 18.48 0.95
CA GLY A 155 -6.68 19.93 1.02
C GLY A 155 -7.60 20.66 0.02
N PRO A 156 -7.82 21.99 0.14
CA PRO A 156 -8.82 22.75 -0.60
C PRO A 156 -8.38 23.01 -2.05
N TYR A 157 -8.02 21.96 -2.77
CA TYR A 157 -8.06 21.96 -4.22
C TYR A 157 -9.53 21.91 -4.61
N ARG A 158 -9.95 22.88 -5.44
CA ARG A 158 -11.31 23.05 -5.92
C ARG A 158 -11.84 21.68 -6.38
N SER A 159 -12.74 21.11 -5.58
CA SER A 159 -13.22 19.72 -5.68
C SER A 159 -13.61 19.35 -7.12
N THR A 160 -12.71 18.68 -7.83
CA THR A 160 -13.08 17.82 -8.95
C THR A 160 -13.51 16.50 -8.34
N LYS A 161 -14.84 16.34 -8.26
CA LYS A 161 -15.61 15.20 -7.76
C LYS A 161 -14.85 13.86 -7.84
N HIS A 162 -14.26 13.43 -6.72
CA HIS A 162 -13.76 12.06 -6.58
C HIS A 162 -14.95 11.11 -6.53
N VAL A 163 -14.96 10.09 -7.39
CA VAL A 163 -16.05 9.12 -7.46
C VAL A 163 -15.54 7.74 -7.10
N VAL A 164 -16.27 7.06 -6.20
CA VAL A 164 -16.02 5.67 -5.81
C VAL A 164 -17.26 4.85 -6.19
N GLY A 165 -17.06 3.84 -7.01
CA GLY A 165 -18.08 2.89 -7.44
C GLY A 165 -18.38 1.82 -6.38
N PRO A 166 -19.45 1.03 -6.58
CA PRO A 166 -19.81 -0.04 -5.66
C PRO A 166 -18.80 -1.18 -5.70
N CYS A 167 -18.44 -1.70 -4.52
CA CYS A 167 -17.65 -2.93 -4.40
C CYS A 167 -18.43 -4.14 -4.93
N LYS A 168 -17.84 -4.92 -5.85
CA LYS A 168 -18.41 -6.16 -6.36
C LYS A 168 -17.33 -7.22 -6.53
N GLY A 169 -17.53 -8.38 -5.91
CA GLY A 169 -16.54 -9.47 -6.00
C GLY A 169 -15.17 -9.10 -5.43
N GLY A 170 -15.12 -8.16 -4.47
CA GLY A 170 -13.88 -7.70 -3.85
C GLY A 170 -13.17 -6.54 -4.56
N TYR A 171 -13.73 -6.04 -5.67
CA TYR A 171 -13.13 -4.95 -6.47
C TYR A 171 -14.09 -3.78 -6.65
N LEU A 172 -13.54 -2.59 -6.93
CA LEU A 172 -14.31 -1.38 -7.22
C LEU A 172 -13.59 -0.52 -8.27
N TRP A 173 -14.35 0.41 -8.85
CA TRP A 173 -13.80 1.47 -9.69
C TRP A 173 -13.74 2.78 -8.92
N SER A 174 -12.63 3.51 -8.99
CA SER A 174 -12.52 4.89 -8.50
C SER A 174 -11.98 5.80 -9.59
N GLY A 175 -12.29 7.09 -9.53
CA GLY A 175 -11.77 8.05 -10.51
C GLY A 175 -11.80 9.49 -10.04
N GLY A 176 -10.95 10.31 -10.64
CA GLY A 176 -10.81 11.72 -10.32
C GLY A 176 -9.58 12.35 -10.97
N ALA A 177 -9.21 13.54 -10.49
CA ALA A 177 -8.01 14.24 -10.93
C ALA A 177 -6.74 13.66 -10.28
N ALA A 178 -5.64 13.62 -11.04
CA ALA A 178 -4.32 13.26 -10.57
C ALA A 178 -3.26 14.12 -11.30
N GLY A 179 -2.49 14.91 -10.53
CA GLY A 179 -1.47 15.78 -11.12
C GLY A 179 -2.06 16.78 -12.12
N GLN A 180 -1.56 16.75 -13.36
CA GLN A 180 -2.03 17.57 -14.48
C GLN A 180 -3.09 16.88 -15.34
N GLY A 181 -3.62 15.75 -14.89
CA GLY A 181 -4.60 14.99 -15.65
C GLY A 181 -5.60 14.26 -14.77
N GLY A 182 -6.03 13.11 -15.26
CA GLY A 182 -7.10 12.33 -14.69
C GLY A 182 -6.68 10.88 -14.54
N VAL A 183 -7.24 10.23 -13.52
CA VAL A 183 -7.03 8.81 -13.27
C VAL A 183 -8.35 8.08 -13.05
N ALA A 184 -8.48 6.88 -13.59
CA ALA A 184 -9.49 5.89 -13.22
C ALA A 184 -8.80 4.59 -12.80
N ARG A 185 -9.18 4.02 -11.64
CA ARG A 185 -8.57 2.81 -11.10
C ARG A 185 -9.61 1.71 -10.96
N TYR A 186 -9.19 0.49 -11.23
CA TYR A 186 -9.85 -0.72 -10.79
C TYR A 186 -8.99 -1.36 -9.69
N GLU A 187 -9.50 -1.38 -8.47
CA GLU A 187 -8.74 -1.69 -7.28
C GLU A 187 -9.52 -2.61 -6.34
N THR A 188 -8.81 -3.23 -5.40
CA THR A 188 -9.47 -4.04 -4.37
C THR A 188 -10.27 -3.16 -3.41
N CYS A 189 -11.33 -3.69 -2.80
CA CYS A 189 -12.12 -2.92 -1.83
C CYS A 189 -11.44 -2.77 -0.46
N THR A 190 -10.38 -3.54 -0.20
CA THR A 190 -9.74 -3.64 1.12
C THR A 190 -8.28 -3.13 1.12
N ARG A 191 -7.68 -2.90 -0.04
CA ARG A 191 -6.31 -2.39 -0.21
C ARG A 191 -6.25 -1.29 -1.27
N ASP A 192 -5.29 -0.39 -1.11
CA ASP A 192 -4.96 0.69 -2.06
C ASP A 192 -4.22 0.21 -3.33
N GLU A 193 -4.29 -1.10 -3.65
CA GLU A 193 -3.61 -1.70 -4.81
C GLU A 193 -4.54 -1.66 -6.03
N ALA A 194 -4.17 -0.83 -7.00
CA ALA A 194 -4.81 -0.80 -8.30
C ALA A 194 -4.33 -1.96 -9.18
N LEU A 195 -5.27 -2.81 -9.62
CA LEU A 195 -4.99 -3.86 -10.59
C LEU A 195 -4.92 -3.31 -12.01
N LEU A 196 -5.70 -2.27 -12.30
CA LEU A 196 -5.65 -1.52 -13.54
C LEU A 196 -5.76 -0.04 -13.21
N MET A 197 -4.88 0.76 -13.79
CA MET A 197 -4.92 2.22 -13.74
C MET A 197 -5.00 2.76 -15.17
N LEU A 198 -6.00 3.59 -15.44
CA LEU A 198 -6.13 4.38 -16.65
C LEU A 198 -5.72 5.81 -16.31
N GLU A 199 -4.78 6.37 -17.04
CA GLU A 199 -4.29 7.72 -16.84
C GLU A 199 -4.33 8.50 -18.16
N CYS A 200 -4.83 9.73 -18.09
CA CYS A 200 -4.73 10.68 -19.20
C CYS A 200 -4.00 11.93 -18.72
N GLN A 201 -3.28 12.55 -19.64
CA GLN A 201 -2.65 13.85 -19.44
C GLN A 201 -3.41 14.91 -20.24
N SER A 202 -3.48 16.14 -19.75
CA SER A 202 -4.24 17.24 -20.37
C SER A 202 -3.84 17.54 -21.82
N ASP A 203 -2.60 17.22 -22.19
CA ASP A 203 -2.01 17.67 -23.47
C ASP A 203 -1.83 16.52 -24.47
N VAL A 204 -2.13 15.29 -24.05
CA VAL A 204 -1.91 14.09 -24.85
C VAL A 204 -3.27 13.47 -25.15
N GLY A 205 -3.64 13.39 -26.43
CA GLY A 205 -4.86 12.71 -26.89
C GLY A 205 -4.85 11.18 -26.68
N ALA A 206 -3.98 10.68 -25.80
CA ALA A 206 -3.77 9.29 -25.50
C ALA A 206 -4.04 9.01 -24.03
N VAL A 207 -4.38 7.76 -23.75
CA VAL A 207 -4.61 7.23 -22.42
C VAL A 207 -3.61 6.10 -22.21
N GLU A 208 -2.96 6.10 -21.06
CA GLU A 208 -2.08 5.02 -20.64
C GLU A 208 -2.84 4.09 -19.69
N ALA A 209 -2.93 2.81 -20.05
CA ALA A 209 -3.37 1.75 -19.14
C ALA A 209 -2.14 1.07 -18.53
N ARG A 210 -2.03 1.10 -17.20
CA ARG A 210 -0.99 0.44 -16.42
C ARG A 210 -1.60 -0.69 -15.59
N PHE A 211 -1.00 -1.87 -15.68
CA PHE A 211 -1.42 -3.02 -14.87
C PHE A 211 -0.23 -3.92 -14.57
N ALA A 212 -0.22 -4.50 -13.37
CA ALA A 212 0.82 -5.43 -12.95
C ALA A 212 0.68 -6.76 -13.73
N ILE A 213 1.80 -7.30 -14.20
CA ILE A 213 1.83 -8.59 -14.89
C ILE A 213 3.01 -9.44 -14.41
N ASP A 214 2.86 -10.76 -14.48
CA ASP A 214 4.02 -11.64 -14.47
C ASP A 214 4.74 -11.48 -15.81
N PRO A 215 6.02 -11.07 -15.82
CA PRO A 215 6.76 -10.82 -17.04
C PRO A 215 7.01 -12.11 -17.84
N GLY A 216 6.84 -13.32 -17.28
CA GLY A 216 6.79 -14.56 -18.06
C GLY A 216 7.96 -14.79 -19.05
N GLY A 217 9.14 -14.23 -18.76
CA GLY A 217 10.33 -14.29 -19.61
C GLY A 217 10.56 -13.10 -20.56
N PHE A 218 9.67 -12.09 -20.59
CA PHE A 218 9.92 -10.83 -21.29
C PHE A 218 10.97 -9.98 -20.57
N LYS A 219 11.75 -9.26 -21.36
CA LYS A 219 12.71 -8.26 -20.89
C LYS A 219 12.06 -6.89 -20.82
N GLU A 220 12.62 -6.02 -19.99
CA GLU A 220 12.23 -4.61 -19.96
C GLU A 220 12.28 -4.01 -21.37
N SER A 221 11.31 -3.15 -21.69
CA SER A 221 11.07 -2.56 -23.01
C SER A 221 10.53 -3.50 -24.10
N ASP A 222 10.33 -4.79 -23.82
CA ASP A 222 9.67 -5.69 -24.78
C ASP A 222 8.25 -5.20 -25.09
N LYS A 223 7.89 -5.29 -26.38
CA LYS A 223 6.51 -5.08 -26.83
C LYS A 223 5.71 -6.35 -26.55
N VAL A 224 4.83 -6.27 -25.56
CA VAL A 224 3.95 -7.38 -25.17
C VAL A 224 2.59 -7.17 -25.83
N PRO A 225 2.10 -8.12 -26.65
CA PRO A 225 0.75 -8.05 -27.17
C PRO A 225 -0.26 -8.01 -26.02
N ALA A 226 -1.08 -6.95 -25.98
CA ALA A 226 -2.20 -6.85 -25.06
C ALA A 226 -3.51 -6.68 -25.83
N LEU A 227 -4.54 -7.36 -25.35
CA LEU A 227 -5.86 -7.39 -25.97
C LEU A 227 -6.92 -7.11 -24.90
N PHE A 228 -7.62 -6.00 -25.05
CA PHE A 228 -8.84 -5.75 -24.30
C PHE A 228 -10.03 -6.37 -25.04
N SER A 229 -10.76 -7.23 -24.35
CA SER A 229 -12.02 -7.80 -24.80
C SER A 229 -13.14 -7.26 -23.92
N VAL A 230 -14.07 -6.49 -24.49
CA VAL A 230 -15.15 -5.86 -23.72
C VAL A 230 -16.50 -6.43 -24.14
N ILE A 231 -17.25 -6.95 -23.17
CA ILE A 231 -18.57 -7.56 -23.38
C ILE A 231 -19.65 -6.53 -23.04
N ARG A 232 -20.43 -6.15 -24.06
CA ARG A 232 -21.61 -5.30 -23.93
C ARG A 232 -22.85 -6.08 -24.34
N LYS A 233 -23.72 -6.38 -23.37
CA LYS A 233 -24.89 -7.28 -23.56
C LYS A 233 -24.44 -8.65 -24.08
N GLN A 234 -24.54 -8.89 -25.39
CA GLN A 234 -24.16 -10.14 -26.07
C GLN A 234 -23.10 -9.93 -27.16
N GLN A 235 -22.60 -8.71 -27.32
CA GLN A 235 -21.56 -8.39 -28.30
C GLN A 235 -20.22 -8.21 -27.59
N THR A 236 -19.17 -8.83 -28.14
CA THR A 236 -17.80 -8.66 -27.68
C THR A 236 -17.05 -7.78 -28.67
N SER A 237 -16.45 -6.70 -28.17
CA SER A 237 -15.55 -5.82 -28.92
C SER A 237 -14.11 -6.12 -28.51
N PHE A 238 -13.20 -6.08 -29.47
CA PHE A 238 -11.79 -6.38 -29.28
C PHE A 238 -10.94 -5.16 -29.63
N PHE A 239 -10.01 -4.81 -28.75
CA PHE A 239 -9.11 -3.67 -28.91
C PHE A 239 -7.67 -4.16 -28.74
N PRO A 240 -6.99 -4.49 -29.85
CA PRO A 240 -5.60 -4.91 -29.83
C PRO A 240 -4.71 -3.68 -29.64
N ASN A 241 -4.10 -3.56 -28.46
CA ASN A 241 -3.24 -2.43 -28.12
C ASN A 241 -1.92 -2.98 -27.58
N PRO A 242 -0.81 -2.97 -28.35
CA PRO A 242 0.45 -3.50 -27.87
C PRO A 242 0.95 -2.67 -26.68
N GLY A 243 1.29 -3.35 -25.59
CA GLY A 243 1.90 -2.75 -24.41
C GLY A 243 3.42 -2.74 -24.49
N THR A 244 4.04 -1.85 -23.74
CA THR A 244 5.47 -1.89 -23.44
C THR A 244 5.65 -2.32 -21.99
N LEU A 245 6.45 -3.36 -21.77
CA LEU A 245 6.82 -3.77 -20.42
C LEU A 245 7.80 -2.75 -19.83
N SER A 246 7.50 -2.29 -18.63
CA SER A 246 8.38 -1.46 -17.82
C SER A 246 8.55 -2.10 -16.45
N THR A 247 9.72 -1.96 -15.85
CA THR A 247 9.96 -2.44 -14.49
C THR A 247 10.25 -1.26 -13.59
N GLY A 248 9.37 -1.01 -12.62
CA GLY A 248 9.64 -0.04 -11.56
C GLY A 248 10.37 -0.73 -10.41
N GLU A 249 11.43 -0.13 -9.88
CA GLU A 249 12.20 -0.69 -8.76
C GLU A 249 11.32 -1.06 -7.54
N MET A 250 10.24 -0.32 -7.31
CA MET A 250 9.29 -0.57 -6.20
C MET A 250 7.96 -1.19 -6.64
N GLU A 251 7.57 -1.02 -7.90
CA GLU A 251 6.25 -1.39 -8.41
C GLU A 251 6.27 -2.77 -9.10
N GLY A 252 7.47 -3.31 -9.32
CA GLY A 252 7.65 -4.54 -10.08
C GLY A 252 7.39 -4.35 -11.58
N PRO A 253 7.27 -5.46 -12.32
CA PRO A 253 6.93 -5.45 -13.74
C PRO A 253 5.49 -4.96 -13.97
N MET A 254 5.38 -3.86 -14.71
CA MET A 254 4.11 -3.27 -15.14
C MET A 254 4.05 -3.20 -16.67
N LEU A 255 2.90 -3.57 -17.21
CA LEU A 255 2.62 -3.34 -18.63
C LEU A 255 1.94 -1.99 -18.81
N SER A 256 2.56 -1.12 -19.60
CA SER A 256 2.01 0.15 -20.04
C SER A 256 1.47 0.03 -21.45
N VAL A 257 0.15 0.19 -21.61
CA VAL A 257 -0.53 0.16 -22.90
C VAL A 257 -1.01 1.57 -23.22
N LEU A 258 -0.41 2.20 -24.23
CA LEU A 258 -0.83 3.51 -24.71
C LEU A 258 -1.83 3.33 -25.86
N PHE A 259 -2.98 3.99 -25.77
CA PHE A 259 -4.00 3.96 -26.81
C PHE A 259 -4.64 5.35 -27.02
N ASP A 260 -5.18 5.58 -28.20
CA ASP A 260 -5.86 6.83 -28.53
C ASP A 260 -7.17 6.93 -27.73
N ARG A 261 -7.43 8.08 -27.11
CA ARG A 261 -8.65 8.33 -26.32
C ARG A 261 -9.94 8.05 -27.10
N TYR A 262 -9.89 8.15 -28.43
CA TYR A 262 -11.00 8.04 -29.36
C TYR A 262 -11.03 6.71 -30.15
N ASP A 263 -10.20 5.73 -29.79
CA ASP A 263 -10.18 4.40 -30.42
C ASP A 263 -11.43 3.55 -30.12
N GLY A 264 -12.31 4.04 -29.23
CA GLY A 264 -13.54 3.40 -28.80
C GLY A 264 -13.40 2.47 -27.59
N LEU A 265 -12.18 2.22 -27.09
CA LEU A 265 -11.94 1.38 -25.92
C LEU A 265 -12.57 1.99 -24.67
N LEU A 266 -12.35 3.28 -24.41
CA LEU A 266 -12.96 3.94 -23.25
C LEU A 266 -14.49 3.88 -23.28
N ASP A 267 -15.10 4.12 -24.44
CA ASP A 267 -16.55 4.05 -24.58
C ASP A 267 -17.07 2.63 -24.39
N ALA A 268 -16.34 1.62 -24.85
CA ALA A 268 -16.65 0.23 -24.58
C ALA A 268 -16.56 -0.08 -23.07
N LEU A 269 -15.50 0.38 -22.38
CA LEU A 269 -15.34 0.19 -20.94
C LEU A 269 -16.42 0.90 -20.10
N ARG A 270 -16.87 2.08 -20.54
CA ARG A 270 -17.96 2.84 -19.89
C ARG A 270 -19.32 2.15 -20.04
N GLN A 271 -19.58 1.53 -21.20
CA GLN A 271 -20.90 0.99 -21.56
C GLN A 271 -21.00 -0.54 -21.40
N GLY A 272 -19.87 -1.21 -21.17
CA GLY A 272 -19.76 -2.66 -21.05
C GLY A 272 -20.21 -3.20 -19.68
N ASN A 273 -20.38 -4.52 -19.62
CA ASN A 273 -20.73 -5.22 -18.38
C ASN A 273 -19.49 -5.88 -17.74
N ARG A 274 -18.61 -6.42 -18.59
CA ARG A 274 -17.36 -7.09 -18.21
C ARG A 274 -16.29 -6.76 -19.24
N ALA A 275 -15.05 -6.75 -18.81
CA ALA A 275 -13.89 -6.72 -19.69
C ALA A 275 -12.89 -7.79 -19.26
N MET A 276 -12.06 -8.21 -20.20
CA MET A 276 -10.94 -9.09 -19.98
C MET A 276 -9.74 -8.48 -20.67
N LEU A 277 -8.65 -8.34 -19.93
CA LEU A 277 -7.36 -7.90 -20.45
C LEU A 277 -6.44 -9.11 -20.50
N ASN A 278 -6.07 -9.50 -21.72
CA ASN A 278 -5.13 -10.59 -21.95
C ASN A 278 -3.80 -9.99 -22.39
N ALA A 279 -2.73 -10.27 -21.65
CA ALA A 279 -1.37 -9.88 -22.01
C ALA A 279 -0.42 -11.04 -21.76
N SER A 280 -0.02 -11.69 -22.85
CA SER A 280 0.78 -12.93 -22.82
C SER A 280 0.18 -13.99 -21.88
N VAL A 281 0.88 -14.34 -20.79
CA VAL A 281 0.49 -15.33 -19.78
C VAL A 281 -0.44 -14.77 -18.71
N SER A 282 -0.56 -13.45 -18.63
CA SER A 282 -1.40 -12.77 -17.63
C SER A 282 -2.78 -12.47 -18.20
N LYS A 283 -3.80 -12.76 -17.39
CA LYS A 283 -5.19 -12.42 -17.68
C LYS A 283 -5.81 -11.70 -16.48
N LEU A 284 -6.46 -10.57 -16.75
CA LEU A 284 -7.18 -9.79 -15.76
C LEU A 284 -8.67 -9.70 -16.14
N ASP A 285 -9.53 -10.28 -15.30
CA ASP A 285 -10.98 -10.19 -15.44
C ASP A 285 -11.52 -8.97 -14.68
N LEU A 286 -12.28 -8.13 -15.37
CA LEU A 286 -12.79 -6.85 -14.87
C LEU A 286 -14.32 -6.88 -14.88
N HIS A 287 -14.96 -6.55 -13.76
CA HIS A 287 -16.35 -6.11 -13.81
C HIS A 287 -16.38 -4.63 -14.18
N LEU A 288 -17.35 -4.19 -14.99
CA LEU A 288 -17.47 -2.79 -15.41
C LEU A 288 -18.54 -2.01 -14.62
N ARG A 289 -19.02 -2.57 -13.50
CA ARG A 289 -19.91 -1.83 -12.60
C ARG A 289 -19.16 -0.66 -11.96
N GLY A 290 -19.55 0.56 -12.29
CA GLY A 290 -18.93 1.79 -11.77
C GLY A 290 -17.85 2.38 -12.68
N SER A 291 -17.43 1.68 -13.73
CA SER A 291 -16.40 2.15 -14.66
C SER A 291 -16.81 3.45 -15.35
N SER A 292 -18.08 3.60 -15.76
CA SER A 292 -18.56 4.83 -16.42
C SER A 292 -18.26 6.07 -15.57
N ASN A 293 -18.66 6.06 -14.29
CA ASN A 293 -18.47 7.23 -13.44
C ASN A 293 -16.99 7.52 -13.15
N ALA A 294 -16.18 6.48 -12.99
CA ALA A 294 -14.74 6.61 -12.76
C ALA A 294 -14.03 7.18 -14.00
N ILE A 295 -14.33 6.66 -15.19
CA ILE A 295 -13.78 7.14 -16.45
C ILE A 295 -14.30 8.55 -16.76
N ASP A 296 -15.57 8.86 -16.49
CA ASP A 296 -16.10 10.21 -16.67
C ASP A 296 -15.40 11.22 -15.75
N ALA A 297 -15.14 10.84 -14.49
CA ALA A 297 -14.38 11.66 -13.55
C ALA A 297 -12.93 11.88 -14.03
N MET A 298 -12.26 10.82 -14.51
CA MET A 298 -10.93 10.88 -15.14
C MET A 298 -10.93 11.86 -16.33
N LEU A 299 -11.85 11.67 -17.28
CA LEU A 299 -11.91 12.48 -18.50
C LEU A 299 -12.29 13.93 -18.22
N SER A 300 -13.07 14.21 -17.16
CA SER A 300 -13.38 15.58 -16.75
C SER A 300 -12.16 16.34 -16.22
N ALA A 301 -11.15 15.61 -15.73
CA ALA A 301 -9.88 16.16 -15.29
C ALA A 301 -8.83 16.25 -16.41
N CYS A 302 -9.13 15.70 -17.60
CA CYS A 302 -8.30 15.77 -18.81
C CYS A 302 -9.02 16.58 -19.89
N PRO A 303 -9.01 17.93 -19.80
CA PRO A 303 -9.61 18.77 -20.82
C PRO A 303 -8.96 18.45 -22.17
N ASP A 304 -9.76 18.16 -23.20
CA ASP A 304 -9.22 17.90 -24.52
C ASP A 304 -8.48 19.13 -25.04
N GLY A 305 -7.19 18.97 -25.36
CA GLY A 305 -6.39 19.98 -26.06
C GLY A 305 -6.92 20.37 -27.46
N ARG A 306 -8.06 19.82 -27.90
CA ARG A 306 -8.73 20.15 -29.18
C ARG A 306 -9.66 21.37 -29.11
N ASN A 307 -9.83 21.99 -27.94
CA ASN A 307 -10.68 23.16 -27.76
C ASN A 307 -9.92 24.51 -27.71
N TYR A 308 -8.69 24.56 -28.24
CA TYR A 308 -7.94 25.80 -28.47
C TYR A 308 -7.50 25.92 -29.93
#